data_AF-A0A847ZXE4-F1
#
_entry.id   AF-A0A847ZXE4-F1
#
_cell.length_a   1.000
_cell.length_b   1.000
_cell.length_c   1.000
_cell.angle_alpha   90.00
_cell.angle_beta   90.00
_cell.angle_gamma   90.00
#
_symmetry.space_group_name_H-M   'P 1'
#
loop_
_entity.id
_entity.type
_entity.pdbx_description
1 polymer ?
#
loop_
_entity_poly.entity_id
_entity_poly.type
_entity_poly.pdbx_seq_one_letter_code
_entity_poly.pdbx_strand_id
1 'polypeptide(L)' 'MTKSLGIGLIGTGFMGKAHAIAYRTALSAFPDIPTPRLVAV' A
#
# COMPACT_ATOMS: atom_id res chain seq x y z
N MET A 1 5.89 9.83 -16.28
CA MET A 1 4.88 8.79 -15.95
C MET A 1 5.26 8.25 -14.57
N THR A 2 4.59 8.67 -13.51
CA THR A 2 4.83 8.12 -12.16
C THR A 2 4.36 6.67 -12.16
N LYS A 3 5.30 5.73 -12.00
CA LYS A 3 5.01 4.29 -12.01
C LYS A 3 4.17 3.97 -10.76
N SER A 4 3.14 3.13 -10.88
CA SER A 4 2.36 2.64 -9.73
C SER A 4 2.87 1.27 -9.28
N LEU A 5 2.79 0.98 -7.98
CA LEU A 5 3.13 -0.32 -7.40
C LEU A 5 1.85 -1.07 -6.99
N GLY A 6 1.59 -2.22 -7.61
CA GLY A 6 0.48 -3.09 -7.23
C GLY A 6 0.78 -3.83 -5.92
N ILE A 7 -0.15 -3.79 -4.97
CA ILE A 7 -0.07 -4.47 -3.67
C ILE A 7 -1.17 -5.53 -3.61
N GLY A 8 -0.77 -6.77 -3.31
CA GLY A 8 -1.69 -7.83 -2.88
C GLY A 8 -1.64 -7.96 -1.36
N LEU A 9 -2.79 -7.96 -0.70
CA LEU A 9 -2.89 -8.06 0.76
C LEU A 9 -3.51 -9.40 1.16
N ILE A 10 -2.70 -10.34 1.66
CA ILE A 10 -3.21 -11.64 2.12
C ILE A 10 -3.47 -11.58 3.63
N GLY A 11 -4.72 -11.85 4.00
CA GLY A 11 -5.20 -11.81 5.39
C GLY A 11 -5.74 -10.43 5.78
N THR A 12 -6.93 -10.41 6.38
CA THR A 12 -7.69 -9.20 6.73
C THR A 12 -7.81 -8.94 8.23
N GLY A 13 -7.11 -9.73 9.05
CA GLY A 13 -7.04 -9.56 10.49
C GLY A 13 -6.23 -8.33 10.92
N PHE A 14 -5.75 -8.33 12.17
CA PHE A 14 -5.02 -7.19 12.76
C PHE A 14 -3.86 -6.69 11.88
N MET A 15 -3.00 -7.60 11.41
CA MET A 15 -1.89 -7.25 10.52
C MET A 15 -2.35 -6.82 9.13
N GLY A 16 -3.42 -7.41 8.58
CA GLY A 16 -3.97 -6.99 7.29
C GLY A 16 -4.39 -5.53 7.29
N LYS A 17 -5.11 -5.12 8.35
CA LYS A 17 -5.50 -3.71 8.54
C LYS A 17 -4.29 -2.79 8.73
N ALA A 18 -3.30 -3.21 9.52
CA ALA A 18 -2.09 -2.41 9.75
C ALA A 18 -1.33 -2.15 8.44
N HIS A 19 -1.14 -3.18 7.61
CA HIS A 19 -0.49 -3.04 6.30
C HIS A 19 -1.32 -2.18 5.34
N ALA A 20 -2.64 -2.36 5.31
CA ALA A 20 -3.52 -1.54 4.46
C ALA A 20 -3.41 -0.04 4.81
N ILE A 21 -3.34 0.30 6.09
CA ILE A 21 -3.12 1.68 6.55
C ILE A 21 -1.74 2.16 6.12
N ALA A 22 -0.69 1.38 6.40
CA ALA A 22 0.69 1.75 6.07
C ALA A 22 0.87 2.05 4.58
N TYR A 23 0.38 1.19 3.68
CA TYR A 23 0.47 1.42 2.24
C TYR A 23 -0.37 2.61 1.77
N ARG A 24 -1.50 2.90 2.42
CA ARG A 24 -2.34 4.06 2.10
C ARG A 24 -1.68 5.39 2.47
N THR A 25 -0.86 5.40 3.53
CA THR A 25 -0.18 6.60 4.03
C THR A 25 1.30 6.67 3.62
N ALA A 26 1.80 5.73 2.82
CA ALA A 26 3.22 5.59 2.52
C ALA A 26 3.83 6.86 1.89
N LEU A 27 3.10 7.56 1.02
CA LEU A 27 3.57 8.78 0.37
C LEU A 27 3.74 9.96 1.35
N SER A 28 3.07 9.95 2.49
CA SER A 28 3.26 10.97 3.54
C SER A 28 4.62 10.80 4.24
N ALA A 29 5.14 9.57 4.31
CA ALA A 29 6.46 9.29 4.89
C ALA A 29 7.57 9.27 3.83
N PHE A 30 7.25 8.84 2.60
CA PHE A 30 8.19 8.66 1.49
C PHE A 30 7.61 9.30 0.22
N PRO A 31 7.85 10.59 -0.05
CA PRO A 31 7.22 11.28 -1.18
C PRO A 31 7.70 10.78 -2.56
N ASP A 32 8.92 10.22 -2.63
CA ASP A 32 9.58 9.89 -3.91
C ASP A 32 9.38 8.43 -4.36
N ILE A 33 8.46 7.67 -3.75
CA ILE A 33 8.18 6.28 -4.14
C ILE A 33 7.06 6.18 -5.20
N PRO A 34 7.00 5.08 -5.97
CA PRO A 34 5.82 4.71 -6.75
C PRO A 34 4.52 4.72 -5.92
N THR A 35 3.43 5.23 -6.49
CA THR A 35 2.14 5.25 -5.78
C THR A 35 1.63 3.83 -5.54
N PRO A 36 1.43 3.40 -4.27
CA PRO A 36 0.87 2.08 -3.97
C PRO A 36 -0.60 1.99 -4.38
N ARG A 37 -0.99 0.87 -4.98
CA ARG A 37 -2.38 0.58 -5.36
C ARG A 37 -2.73 -0.84 -4.94
N LEU A 38 -3.81 -1.01 -4.19
CA LEU A 38 -4.34 -2.33 -3.90
C LEU A 38 -4.89 -2.97 -5.19
N VAL A 39 -4.45 -4.19 -5.51
CA VAL A 39 -4.86 -4.92 -6.72
C VAL A 39 -5.40 -6.32 -6.42
N ALA A 40 -5.16 -6.86 -5.23
CA ALA A 40 -5.70 -8.13 -4.78
C ALA A 40 -5.89 -8.14 -3.26
N VAL A 41 -6.90 -8.88 -2.78
CA VAL A 41 -7.18 -9.18 -1.37
C VAL A 41 -7.46 -10.68 -1.26
#